data_AF-A0A838TJC6-F1
#
_entry.id   AF-A0A838TJC6-F1
#
_cell.length_a   1.000
_cell.length_b   1.000
_cell.length_c   1.000
_cell.angle_alpha   90.00
_cell.angle_beta   90.00
_cell.angle_gamma   90.00
#
_symmetry.space_group_name_H-M   'P 1'
#
loop_
_entity.id
_entity.type
_entity.pdbx_description
1 polymer ?
#
loop_
_entity_poly.entity_id
_entity_poly.type
_entity_poly.pdbx_seq_one_letter_code
_entity_poly.pdbx_strand_id
1 'polypeptide(L)'
;TIVLSFANSMSSCGTSSAGSVSSGPNPNQCTVDLTGVPNAQYLTVTLSDAIDSTGAIGTASATMGALVGDTNADASVNSADIGQTKAQSGSPVSGSNFREDVNTDGDLNSADIGLVKSKSGTALP
;
A
#
# COMPACT_ATOMS: atom_id res chain seq x y z
N THR A 1 -3.49 -2.31 -0.69
CA THR A 1 -3.43 -3.50 0.16
C THR A 1 -2.41 -3.32 1.26
N ILE A 2 -2.65 -3.85 2.46
CA ILE A 2 -1.68 -3.95 3.57
C ILE A 2 -1.44 -5.43 3.87
N VAL A 3 -0.19 -5.81 4.13
CA VAL A 3 0.15 -7.17 4.58
C VAL A 3 0.71 -7.11 5.99
N LEU A 4 0.03 -7.74 6.94
CA LEU A 4 0.50 -7.91 8.31
C LEU A 4 1.27 -9.22 8.40
N SER A 5 2.50 -9.17 8.92
CA SER A 5 3.36 -10.34 9.09
C SER A 5 3.48 -10.70 10.57
N PHE A 6 3.35 -11.99 10.86
CA PHE A 6 3.35 -12.55 12.20
C PHE A 6 4.55 -13.47 12.41
N ALA A 7 4.90 -13.73 13.67
CA ALA A 7 6.00 -14.64 14.00
C ALA A 7 5.66 -16.11 13.66
N ASN A 8 4.41 -16.51 13.92
CA ASN A 8 3.90 -17.85 13.65
C ASN A 8 3.03 -17.86 12.38
N SER A 9 2.81 -19.05 11.82
CA SER A 9 1.81 -19.21 10.76
C SER A 9 0.42 -18.88 11.30
N MET A 10 -0.45 -18.35 10.46
CA MET A 10 -1.81 -17.94 10.82
C MET A 10 -2.79 -19.05 10.46
N SER A 11 -3.61 -19.47 11.43
CA SER A 11 -4.74 -20.36 11.21
C SER A 11 -6.01 -19.59 10.86
N SER A 12 -6.13 -18.33 11.29
CA SER A 12 -7.18 -17.41 10.91
C SER A 12 -6.69 -15.97 10.99
N CYS A 13 -7.05 -15.12 10.02
CA CYS A 13 -6.77 -13.69 10.07
C CYS A 13 -7.84 -12.87 10.80
N GLY A 14 -8.88 -13.54 11.33
CA GLY A 14 -9.96 -12.89 12.05
C GLY A 14 -10.76 -11.92 11.17
N THR A 15 -11.16 -10.78 11.75
CA THR A 15 -11.89 -9.71 11.04
C THR A 15 -11.07 -8.43 10.97
N SER A 16 -11.19 -7.69 9.86
CA SER A 16 -10.53 -6.40 9.69
C SER A 16 -11.47 -5.22 9.99
N SER A 17 -10.92 -4.15 10.58
CA SER A 17 -11.63 -2.89 10.80
C SER A 17 -11.91 -2.10 9.52
N ALA A 18 -11.24 -2.44 8.41
CA ALA A 18 -11.44 -1.84 7.11
C ALA A 18 -11.12 -2.83 5.98
N GLY A 19 -11.82 -2.71 4.86
CA GLY A 19 -11.61 -3.58 3.71
C GLY A 19 -11.94 -5.06 3.99
N SER A 20 -11.38 -5.95 3.16
CA SER A 20 -11.52 -7.40 3.29
C SER A 20 -10.19 -8.04 3.66
N VAL A 21 -10.20 -9.00 4.60
CA VAL A 21 -9.01 -9.73 5.03
C VAL A 21 -8.98 -11.14 4.45
N SER A 22 -7.79 -11.58 4.04
CA SER A 22 -7.50 -12.95 3.61
C SER A 22 -6.16 -13.43 4.18
N SER A 23 -5.97 -14.74 4.25
CA SER A 23 -4.70 -15.35 4.64
C SER A 23 -3.71 -15.34 3.48
N GLY A 24 -2.42 -15.21 3.79
CA GLY A 24 -1.35 -15.14 2.79
C GLY A 24 -0.82 -13.72 2.58
N PRO A 25 0.14 -13.53 1.64
CA PRO A 25 0.61 -14.55 0.70
C PRO A 25 1.48 -15.64 1.33
N ASN A 26 2.24 -15.34 2.39
CA ASN A 26 2.96 -16.36 3.17
C ASN A 26 2.08 -16.93 4.30
N PRO A 27 2.38 -18.15 4.80
CA PRO A 27 1.59 -18.78 5.87
C PRO A 27 1.46 -17.94 7.15
N ASN A 28 2.44 -17.06 7.42
CA ASN A 28 2.46 -16.15 8.57
C ASN A 28 1.97 -14.74 8.23
N GLN A 29 1.19 -14.58 7.17
CA GLN A 29 0.72 -13.27 6.72
C GLN A 29 -0.80 -13.22 6.61
N CYS A 30 -1.32 -12.02 6.86
CA CYS A 30 -2.70 -11.65 6.60
C CYS A 30 -2.71 -10.43 5.69
N THR A 31 -3.42 -10.54 4.58
CA THR A 31 -3.56 -9.49 3.58
C THR A 31 -4.90 -8.79 3.73
N VAL A 32 -4.88 -7.46 3.83
CA VAL A 32 -6.07 -6.62 3.87
C VAL A 32 -6.16 -5.80 2.59
N ASP A 33 -7.20 -6.08 1.80
CA ASP A 33 -7.53 -5.34 0.60
C ASP A 33 -8.47 -4.19 0.94
N LEU A 34 -8.00 -2.98 0.64
CA LEU A 34 -8.68 -1.74 0.95
C LEU A 34 -9.23 -1.13 -0.32
N THR A 35 -10.40 -0.52 -0.24
CA THR A 35 -11.02 0.24 -1.33
C THR A 35 -11.40 1.62 -0.84
N GLY A 36 -11.41 2.60 -1.76
CA GLY A 36 -11.89 3.96 -1.47
C GLY A 36 -11.10 4.70 -0.39
N VAL A 37 -9.80 4.40 -0.21
CA VAL A 37 -8.93 5.09 0.76
C VAL A 37 -8.70 6.54 0.29
N PRO A 38 -9.10 7.58 1.06
CA PRO A 38 -8.78 8.95 0.71
C PRO A 38 -7.27 9.22 0.55
N ASN A 39 -6.93 10.23 -0.24
CA ASN A 39 -5.57 10.72 -0.43
C ASN A 39 -5.10 11.57 0.76
N ALA A 40 -3.79 11.62 0.99
CA ALA A 40 -3.12 12.46 1.99
C ALA A 40 -3.61 12.20 3.42
N GLN A 41 -3.55 10.94 3.85
CA GLN A 41 -3.95 10.54 5.20
C GLN A 41 -3.19 9.32 5.70
N TYR A 42 -3.21 9.11 7.02
CA TYR A 42 -2.86 7.85 7.64
C TYR A 42 -4.12 7.01 7.90
N LEU A 43 -4.04 5.73 7.58
CA LEU A 43 -5.07 4.74 7.87
C LEU A 43 -4.49 3.65 8.75
N THR A 44 -5.13 3.41 9.90
CA THR A 44 -4.83 2.26 10.76
C THR A 44 -5.84 1.16 10.51
N VAL A 45 -5.36 0.00 10.12
CA VAL A 45 -6.14 -1.23 9.99
C VAL A 45 -5.86 -2.11 11.18
N THR A 46 -6.93 -2.60 11.81
CA THR A 46 -6.85 -3.54 12.95
C THR A 46 -7.49 -4.86 12.56
N LEU A 47 -6.75 -5.94 12.76
CA LEU A 47 -7.26 -7.30 12.77
C LEU A 47 -7.66 -7.67 14.19
N SER A 48 -8.89 -8.15 14.35
CA SER A 48 -9.43 -8.68 15.61
C SER A 48 -9.66 -10.18 15.49
N ASP A 49 -9.47 -10.90 16.59
CA ASP A 49 -9.63 -12.35 16.67
C ASP A 49 -8.76 -13.13 15.65
N ALA A 50 -7.54 -12.62 15.41
CA ALA A 50 -6.55 -13.31 14.60
C ALA A 50 -5.96 -14.48 15.40
N ILE A 51 -5.84 -15.65 14.78
CA ILE A 51 -5.46 -16.90 15.43
C ILE A 51 -4.21 -17.45 14.77
N ASP A 52 -3.16 -17.67 15.56
CA ASP A 52 -1.94 -18.30 15.08
C ASP A 52 -2.00 -19.84 15.13
N SER A 53 -0.99 -20.50 14.57
CA SER A 53 -0.89 -21.96 14.51
C SER A 53 -0.73 -22.65 15.86
N THR A 54 -0.47 -21.90 16.94
CA THR A 54 -0.42 -22.42 18.31
C THR A 54 -1.78 -22.31 19.01
N GLY A 55 -2.77 -21.68 18.36
CA GLY A 55 -4.09 -21.39 18.92
C GLY A 55 -4.15 -20.09 19.72
N ALA A 56 -3.08 -19.28 19.72
CA ALA A 56 -3.10 -17.97 20.37
C ALA A 56 -4.00 -17.01 19.58
N ILE A 57 -4.88 -16.30 20.29
CA ILE A 57 -5.82 -15.33 19.73
C ILE A 57 -5.38 -13.94 20.13
N GLY A 58 -5.38 -13.00 19.19
CA GLY A 58 -5.00 -11.63 19.48
C GLY A 58 -5.50 -10.60 18.47
N THR A 59 -5.21 -9.35 18.80
CA THR A 59 -5.42 -8.20 17.92
C THR A 59 -4.10 -7.72 17.35
N ALA A 60 -4.07 -7.37 16.08
CA ALA A 60 -2.89 -6.81 15.42
C ALA A 60 -3.30 -5.57 14.63
N SER A 61 -2.46 -4.53 14.61
CA SER A 61 -2.75 -3.32 13.85
C SER A 61 -1.55 -2.86 13.05
N ALA A 62 -1.81 -2.31 11.87
CA ALA A 62 -0.81 -1.67 11.03
C ALA A 62 -1.34 -0.33 10.52
N THR A 63 -0.47 0.67 10.46
CA THR A 63 -0.79 2.00 9.92
C THR A 63 -0.06 2.21 8.61
N MET A 64 -0.76 2.69 7.59
CA MET A 64 -0.18 3.09 6.31
C MET A 64 -0.49 4.55 6.00
N GLY A 65 0.46 5.25 5.39
CA GLY A 65 0.20 6.52 4.70
C GLY A 65 -0.35 6.25 3.30
N ALA A 66 -1.44 6.92 2.93
CA ALA A 66 -1.98 6.92 1.58
C ALA A 66 -1.71 8.28 0.94
N LEU A 67 -0.75 8.34 0.01
CA LEU A 67 -0.39 9.56 -0.71
C LEU A 67 -0.12 9.22 -2.18
N VAL A 68 -1.08 9.54 -3.03
CA VAL A 68 -0.99 9.33 -4.48
C VAL A 68 0.03 10.29 -5.06
N GLY A 69 1.03 9.73 -5.73
CA GLY A 69 2.10 10.47 -6.39
C GLY A 69 3.38 10.61 -5.59
N ASP A 70 3.44 10.11 -4.36
CA ASP A 70 4.69 9.98 -3.58
C ASP A 70 5.40 8.69 -4.00
N THR A 71 6.21 8.80 -5.06
CA THR A 71 6.85 7.64 -5.70
C THR A 71 8.15 7.27 -5.00
N ASN A 72 8.76 8.19 -4.26
CA ASN A 72 9.99 7.96 -3.50
C ASN A 72 9.74 7.61 -2.01
N ALA A 73 8.49 7.66 -1.56
CA ALA A 73 8.05 7.37 -0.19
C ALA A 73 8.62 8.30 0.88
N ASP A 74 8.82 9.59 0.55
CA ASP A 74 9.30 10.61 1.49
C ASP A 74 8.17 11.41 2.18
N ALA A 75 6.91 11.00 1.96
CA ALA A 75 5.69 11.59 2.50
C ALA A 75 5.33 12.97 1.91
N SER A 76 5.96 13.42 0.82
CA SER A 76 5.67 14.71 0.17
C SER A 76 5.75 14.63 -1.36
N VAL A 77 4.65 14.88 -2.06
CA VAL A 77 4.66 14.87 -3.53
C VAL A 77 5.27 16.15 -4.08
N ASN A 78 6.38 16.03 -4.80
CA ASN A 78 7.11 17.18 -5.33
C ASN A 78 7.81 16.89 -6.67
N SER A 79 8.76 17.75 -7.06
CA SER A 79 9.50 17.60 -8.32
C SER A 79 10.36 16.33 -8.38
N ALA A 80 10.77 15.77 -7.24
CA ALA A 80 11.51 14.52 -7.18
C ALA A 80 10.66 13.36 -7.71
N ASP A 81 9.40 13.24 -7.28
CA ASP A 81 8.49 12.20 -7.75
C ASP A 81 8.17 12.32 -9.24
N ILE A 82 7.96 13.57 -9.70
CA ILE A 82 7.76 13.87 -11.12
C ILE A 82 8.97 13.42 -11.93
N GLY A 83 10.18 13.70 -11.43
CA GLY A 83 11.44 13.32 -12.07
C GLY A 83 11.63 11.81 -12.11
N GLN A 84 11.35 11.12 -10.99
CA GLN A 84 11.44 9.66 -10.86
C GLN A 84 10.46 8.97 -11.81
N THR A 85 9.19 9.37 -11.79
CA THR A 85 8.15 8.82 -12.68
C THR A 85 8.53 9.04 -14.16
N LYS A 86 9.03 10.24 -14.49
CA LYS A 86 9.47 10.55 -15.85
C LYS A 86 10.66 9.69 -16.30
N ALA A 87 11.58 9.36 -15.39
CA ALA A 87 12.72 8.49 -15.69
C ALA A 87 12.30 7.05 -16.01
N GLN A 88 11.12 6.62 -15.55
CA GLN A 88 10.57 5.28 -15.80
C GLN A 88 9.69 5.21 -17.05
N SER A 89 9.32 6.33 -17.67
CA SER A 89 8.41 6.37 -18.82
C SER A 89 8.90 5.48 -19.97
N GLY A 90 8.03 4.58 -20.44
CA GLY A 90 8.31 3.60 -21.49
C GLY A 90 9.03 2.34 -21.02
N SER A 91 9.42 2.25 -19.75
CA SER A 91 9.91 1.01 -19.15
C SER A 91 8.74 0.09 -18.79
N PRO A 92 8.92 -1.24 -18.85
CA PRO A 92 7.92 -2.15 -18.32
C PRO A 92 7.79 -2.00 -16.80
N VAL A 93 6.57 -2.19 -16.29
CA VAL A 93 6.32 -2.26 -14.84
C VAL A 93 6.99 -3.50 -14.25
N SER A 94 7.62 -3.33 -13.10
CA SER A 94 8.43 -4.31 -12.41
C SER A 94 8.41 -4.04 -10.89
N GLY A 95 8.97 -4.96 -10.11
CA GLY A 95 9.08 -4.80 -8.66
C GLY A 95 9.91 -3.60 -8.19
N SER A 96 10.72 -2.97 -9.06
CA SER A 96 11.50 -1.78 -8.71
C SER A 96 10.86 -0.46 -9.10
N ASN A 97 9.83 -0.46 -9.97
CA ASN A 97 9.22 0.76 -10.52
C ASN A 97 7.68 0.75 -10.52
N PHE A 98 7.06 -0.18 -9.79
CA PHE A 98 5.60 -0.25 -9.67
C PHE A 98 4.98 0.94 -8.91
N ARG A 99 5.80 1.74 -8.20
CA ARG A 99 5.32 2.94 -7.49
C ARG A 99 5.08 4.11 -8.44
N GLU A 100 5.74 4.09 -9.59
CA GLU A 100 5.66 5.08 -10.64
C GLU A 100 4.46 4.83 -11.58
N ASP A 101 3.86 3.65 -11.55
CA ASP A 101 2.58 3.32 -12.23
C ASP A 101 1.42 3.74 -11.32
N VAL A 102 1.23 5.05 -11.21
CA VAL A 102 0.32 5.66 -10.22
C VAL A 102 -1.15 5.56 -10.62
N ASN A 103 -1.45 5.32 -11.89
CA ASN A 103 -2.81 5.04 -12.38
C ASN A 103 -3.14 3.53 -12.36
N THR A 104 -2.13 2.68 -12.16
CA THR A 104 -2.23 1.21 -12.05
C THR A 104 -2.75 0.53 -13.32
N ASP A 105 -2.42 1.06 -14.50
CA ASP A 105 -2.83 0.51 -15.80
C ASP A 105 -1.79 -0.46 -16.41
N GLY A 106 -0.61 -0.57 -15.80
CA GLY A 106 0.47 -1.45 -16.24
C GLY A 106 1.45 -0.81 -17.22
N ASP A 107 1.24 0.45 -17.62
CA ASP A 107 2.07 1.17 -18.58
C ASP A 107 2.63 2.47 -17.97
N LEU A 108 3.93 2.51 -17.70
CA LEU A 108 4.61 3.72 -17.20
C LEU A 108 4.71 4.78 -18.30
N ASN A 109 3.90 5.83 -18.24
CA ASN A 109 3.83 6.81 -19.34
C ASN A 109 3.47 8.23 -18.88
N SER A 110 3.10 9.09 -19.84
CA SER A 110 2.74 10.48 -19.58
C SER A 110 1.50 10.68 -18.71
N ALA A 111 0.60 9.69 -18.64
CA ALA A 111 -0.57 9.69 -17.77
C ALA A 111 -0.14 9.68 -16.29
N ASP A 112 0.82 8.83 -15.93
CA ASP A 112 1.40 8.77 -14.59
C ASP A 112 2.08 10.09 -14.21
N ILE A 113 2.93 10.59 -15.10
CA ILE A 113 3.61 11.88 -14.92
C ILE A 113 2.59 13.02 -14.71
N GLY A 114 1.50 13.00 -15.48
CA GLY A 114 0.40 13.97 -15.37
C GLY A 114 -0.32 13.87 -14.02
N LEU A 115 -0.57 12.64 -13.55
CA LEU A 115 -1.20 12.40 -12.26
C LEU A 115 -0.30 12.87 -11.11
N VAL A 116 0.98 12.52 -11.09
CA VAL A 116 1.94 13.00 -10.08
C VAL A 116 2.01 14.52 -10.06
N LYS A 117 2.10 15.17 -11.23
CA LYS A 117 2.08 16.64 -11.34
C LYS A 117 0.82 17.25 -10.72
N SER A 118 -0.34 16.63 -10.91
CA SER A 118 -1.60 17.11 -10.34
C SER A 118 -1.67 17.01 -8.81
N LYS A 119 -0.77 16.23 -8.19
CA LYS A 119 -0.68 16.02 -6.74
C LYS A 119 0.50 16.75 -6.10
N SER A 120 1.33 17.43 -6.88
CA SER A 120 2.47 18.22 -6.36
C SER A 120 2.02 19.21 -5.28
N GLY A 121 2.72 19.23 -4.15
CA GLY A 121 2.41 20.03 -2.98
C GLY A 121 1.48 19.36 -1.97
N THR A 122 1.00 18.14 -2.24
CA THR A 122 0.32 17.32 -1.22
C THR A 122 1.34 16.56 -0.37
N ALA A 123 1.01 16.33 0.90
CA ALA A 123 1.84 15.61 1.85
C ALA A 123 0.98 14.81 2.82
N LEU A 124 1.56 13.84 3.51
CA LEU A 124 0.92 13.24 4.67
C LEU A 124 0.86 14.25 5.83
N PRO A 125 -0.20 14.21 6.67
CA PRO A 125 -0.41 15.16 7.76
C PRO A 125 0.51 14.97 8.97
#